data_AF-A0AA91GFT2-F1
#
_entry.id   AF-A0AA91GFT2-F1
#
_cell.length_a   1.000
_cell.length_b   1.000
_cell.length_c   1.000
_cell.angle_alpha   90.00
_cell.angle_beta   90.00
_cell.angle_gamma   90.00
#
_symmetry.space_group_name_H-M   'P 1'
#
loop_
_entity.id
_entity.type
_entity.pdbx_description
1 polymer ?
#
loop_
_entity_poly.entity_id
_entity_poly.type
_entity_poly.pdbx_seq_one_letter_code
_entity_poly.pdbx_strand_id
1 'polypeptide(L)'
;MAGIADTIQKKAVMIDCQKENVMDNCGTGGDRSGSFNISTTAAFVLAAGGVTVAKHGNRSISSKSGSADIFECLGVDINLSPEKTSLILNEVGLAFLFAPHMHPKMKYVMKVRKELGTPTILNLIGPLTNPVALTSQLMGTYRRDLLEETAKTLSELGRSRAVVVNGAGGLDEASLAGTTHFALLEDNQITMHTIEPEEFGFARLPLEAIRGGNAKQNTETLLSVLKNQASPYLDTVLLNAGLGFFSNGKVGTIQEGIVLAKECVASGAAFYKLEQLIQVQKEVA
;
A
#
# COMPACT_ATOMS: atom_id res chain seq x y z
N MET A 1 11.48 16.44 3.30
CA MET A 1 11.70 15.00 3.00
C MET A 1 11.92 14.74 1.51
N ALA A 2 11.34 15.55 0.63
CA ALA A 2 11.42 15.39 -0.83
C ALA A 2 12.83 15.23 -1.39
N GLY A 3 13.80 16.08 -1.02
CA GLY A 3 15.17 15.98 -1.57
C GLY A 3 15.86 14.62 -1.32
N ILE A 4 15.60 13.99 -0.17
CA ILE A 4 16.11 12.63 0.12
C ILE A 4 15.40 11.60 -0.76
N ALA A 5 14.07 11.67 -0.84
CA ALA A 5 13.26 10.74 -1.62
C ALA A 5 13.59 10.83 -3.12
N ASP A 6 13.62 12.04 -3.69
CA ASP A 6 14.00 12.32 -5.07
C ASP A 6 15.41 11.79 -5.40
N THR A 7 16.37 12.00 -4.50
CA THR A 7 17.74 11.47 -4.68
C THR A 7 17.73 9.94 -4.74
N ILE A 8 16.95 9.28 -3.89
CA ILE A 8 16.85 7.82 -3.88
C ILE A 8 16.14 7.30 -5.13
N GLN A 9 15.05 7.96 -5.57
CA GLN A 9 14.32 7.63 -6.79
C GLN A 9 15.24 7.73 -8.02
N LYS A 10 15.98 8.83 -8.18
CA LYS A 10 16.95 9.03 -9.28
C LYS A 10 18.09 8.01 -9.31
N LYS A 11 18.29 7.26 -8.23
CA LYS A 11 19.32 6.21 -8.12
C LYS A 11 18.72 4.81 -8.07
N ALA A 12 17.39 4.68 -8.17
CA ALA A 12 16.68 3.43 -8.20
C ALA A 12 16.86 2.72 -9.55
N VAL A 13 16.55 1.43 -9.56
CA VAL A 13 16.32 0.68 -10.80
C VAL A 13 14.90 1.02 -11.26
N MET A 14 14.79 1.80 -12.34
CA MET A 14 13.51 2.29 -12.83
C MET A 14 12.68 1.18 -13.44
N ILE A 15 11.37 1.23 -13.25
CA ILE A 15 10.40 0.33 -13.86
C ILE A 15 9.59 1.14 -14.86
N ASP A 16 9.67 0.77 -16.14
CA ASP A 16 8.88 1.42 -17.17
C ASP A 16 7.39 1.04 -17.01
N CYS A 17 6.51 2.04 -17.13
CA CYS A 17 5.07 1.82 -17.05
C CYS A 17 4.38 2.75 -18.05
N GLN A 18 3.67 2.14 -18.99
CA GLN A 18 2.95 2.83 -20.07
C GLN A 18 1.52 3.19 -19.66
N LYS A 19 1.07 2.71 -18.49
CA LYS A 19 -0.25 3.02 -17.96
C LYS A 19 -0.25 4.44 -17.38
N GLU A 20 -1.34 5.13 -17.60
CA GLU A 20 -1.62 6.38 -16.92
C GLU A 20 -2.22 6.11 -15.53
N ASN A 21 -2.18 7.14 -14.69
CA ASN A 21 -2.76 7.14 -13.36
C ASN A 21 -2.29 6.01 -12.40
N VAL A 22 -1.00 5.69 -12.43
CA VAL A 22 -0.40 4.66 -11.58
C VAL A 22 -0.35 5.12 -10.12
N MET A 23 -0.69 4.20 -9.21
CA MET A 23 -0.64 4.45 -7.78
C MET A 23 0.20 3.44 -7.00
N ASP A 24 0.52 3.80 -5.76
CA ASP A 24 0.97 2.87 -4.73
C ASP A 24 0.09 3.04 -3.48
N ASN A 25 -0.06 1.95 -2.74
CA ASN A 25 -0.76 1.91 -1.46
C ASN A 25 0.15 1.25 -0.41
N CYS A 26 0.95 2.05 0.29
CA CYS A 26 1.93 1.53 1.24
C CYS A 26 2.07 2.41 2.47
N GLY A 27 2.40 1.79 3.59
CA GLY A 27 2.64 2.46 4.85
C GLY A 27 4.13 2.59 5.16
N THR A 28 4.49 3.49 6.07
CA THR A 28 5.85 3.58 6.61
C THR A 28 6.26 2.31 7.38
N GLY A 29 5.27 1.52 7.83
CA GLY A 29 5.43 0.47 8.82
C GLY A 29 5.88 1.02 10.17
N GLY A 30 6.19 0.12 11.11
CA GLY A 30 6.74 0.50 12.41
C GLY A 30 5.71 1.04 13.42
N ASP A 31 4.43 0.97 13.09
CA ASP A 31 3.28 1.23 13.97
C ASP A 31 3.18 0.24 15.16
N ARG A 32 3.82 -0.94 15.04
CA ARG A 32 3.83 -2.04 16.02
C ARG A 32 2.43 -2.58 16.36
N SER A 33 1.45 -2.35 15.48
CA SER A 33 0.08 -2.86 15.64
C SER A 33 0.04 -4.39 15.59
N GLY A 34 0.91 -4.98 14.77
CA GLY A 34 0.91 -6.41 14.50
C GLY A 34 -0.34 -6.83 13.72
N SER A 35 -0.94 -5.93 12.93
CA SER A 35 -2.03 -6.25 12.02
C SER A 35 -1.57 -7.21 10.90
N PHE A 36 -2.54 -7.81 10.22
CA PHE A 36 -2.27 -8.49 8.94
C PHE A 36 -1.91 -7.48 7.84
N ASN A 37 -1.49 -7.98 6.67
CA ASN A 37 -1.03 -7.17 5.54
C ASN A 37 -2.21 -6.50 4.78
N ILE A 38 -2.83 -5.48 5.40
CA ILE A 38 -3.99 -4.74 4.89
C ILE A 38 -3.71 -4.15 3.50
N SER A 39 -2.70 -3.29 3.37
CA SER A 39 -2.37 -2.67 2.08
C SER A 39 -1.97 -3.67 0.99
N THR A 40 -1.40 -4.83 1.32
CA THR A 40 -1.15 -5.88 0.31
C THR A 40 -2.46 -6.46 -0.18
N THR A 41 -3.39 -6.79 0.71
CA THR A 41 -4.71 -7.30 0.33
C THR A 41 -5.50 -6.25 -0.47
N ALA A 42 -5.49 -4.99 -0.03
CA ALA A 42 -6.17 -3.89 -0.71
C ALA A 42 -5.61 -3.62 -2.13
N ALA A 43 -4.33 -3.88 -2.39
CA ALA A 43 -3.74 -3.71 -3.72
C ALA A 43 -4.42 -4.59 -4.79
N PHE A 44 -4.78 -5.83 -4.43
CA PHE A 44 -5.53 -6.72 -5.34
C PHE A 44 -6.94 -6.20 -5.61
N VAL A 45 -7.61 -5.64 -4.59
CA VAL A 45 -8.94 -5.03 -4.74
C VAL A 45 -8.88 -3.80 -5.64
N LEU A 46 -7.89 -2.91 -5.44
CA LEU A 46 -7.65 -1.73 -6.27
C LEU A 46 -7.40 -2.11 -7.74
N ALA A 47 -6.53 -3.09 -7.96
CA ALA A 47 -6.23 -3.60 -9.30
C ALA A 47 -7.43 -4.28 -9.97
N ALA A 48 -8.29 -4.96 -9.21
CA ALA A 48 -9.55 -5.49 -9.72
C ALA A 48 -10.54 -4.38 -10.12
N GLY A 49 -10.55 -3.26 -9.40
CA GLY A 49 -11.32 -2.05 -9.77
C GLY A 49 -10.70 -1.22 -10.90
N GLY A 50 -9.66 -1.75 -11.56
CA GLY A 50 -9.04 -1.15 -12.74
C GLY A 50 -8.05 -0.03 -12.44
N VAL A 51 -7.54 0.06 -11.21
CA VAL A 51 -6.43 0.97 -10.86
C VAL A 51 -5.10 0.27 -11.13
N THR A 52 -4.13 0.94 -11.76
CA THR A 52 -2.80 0.37 -11.92
C THR A 52 -1.99 0.56 -10.63
N VAL A 53 -1.57 -0.53 -10.00
CA VAL A 53 -0.89 -0.51 -8.70
C VAL A 53 0.56 -0.98 -8.82
N ALA A 54 1.49 -0.06 -8.68
CA ALA A 54 2.92 -0.33 -8.58
C ALA A 54 3.30 -0.49 -7.10
N LYS A 55 2.99 -1.64 -6.50
CA LYS A 55 3.12 -1.82 -5.05
C LYS A 55 4.57 -1.91 -4.62
N HIS A 56 5.11 -0.87 -3.99
CA HIS A 56 6.45 -0.91 -3.42
C HIS A 56 6.41 -1.51 -2.01
N GLY A 57 7.32 -2.41 -1.72
CA GLY A 57 7.34 -3.05 -0.40
C GLY A 57 8.63 -3.76 -0.06
N ASN A 58 8.68 -4.21 1.18
CA ASN A 58 9.85 -4.85 1.76
C ASN A 58 9.44 -6.04 2.63
N ARG A 59 10.44 -6.79 3.10
CA ARG A 59 10.29 -7.73 4.22
C ARG A 59 10.07 -6.96 5.52
N SER A 60 9.43 -7.61 6.48
CA SER A 60 9.15 -6.97 7.77
C SER A 60 10.42 -6.60 8.53
N ILE A 61 10.36 -5.47 9.23
CA ILE A 61 11.34 -5.05 10.24
C ILE A 61 10.79 -5.24 11.67
N SER A 62 9.47 -5.09 11.88
CA SER A 62 8.83 -5.06 13.20
C SER A 62 7.61 -5.96 13.37
N SER A 63 6.94 -6.38 12.29
CA SER A 63 5.85 -7.36 12.31
C SER A 63 6.36 -8.79 12.09
N LYS A 64 5.48 -9.78 12.22
CA LYS A 64 5.80 -11.19 11.96
C LYS A 64 5.93 -11.53 10.46
N SER A 65 5.42 -10.68 9.56
CA SER A 65 5.55 -10.85 8.10
C SER A 65 5.31 -9.52 7.36
N GLY A 66 6.15 -9.25 6.36
CA GLY A 66 6.07 -8.09 5.49
C GLY A 66 5.42 -8.44 4.15
N SER A 67 5.16 -7.42 3.33
CA SER A 67 4.56 -7.60 2.00
C SER A 67 5.30 -8.61 1.13
N ALA A 68 6.64 -8.59 1.11
CA ALA A 68 7.45 -9.52 0.34
C ALA A 68 7.23 -10.99 0.74
N ASP A 69 7.12 -11.26 2.05
CA ASP A 69 6.93 -12.61 2.57
C ASP A 69 5.55 -13.18 2.16
N ILE A 70 4.55 -12.30 2.02
CA ILE A 70 3.20 -12.68 1.52
C ILE A 70 3.23 -12.98 0.04
N PHE A 71 3.86 -12.13 -0.78
CA PHE A 71 3.99 -12.40 -2.22
C PHE A 71 4.70 -13.73 -2.49
N GLU A 72 5.78 -14.03 -1.77
CA GLU A 72 6.45 -15.35 -1.87
C GLU A 72 5.53 -16.50 -1.46
N CYS A 73 4.75 -16.36 -0.37
CA CYS A 73 3.78 -17.38 0.05
C CYS A 73 2.64 -17.58 -0.98
N LEU A 74 2.32 -16.55 -1.76
CA LEU A 74 1.37 -16.63 -2.88
C LEU A 74 1.98 -17.28 -4.14
N GLY A 75 3.28 -17.59 -4.13
CA GLY A 75 3.99 -18.17 -5.27
C GLY A 75 4.46 -17.14 -6.30
N VAL A 76 4.56 -15.87 -5.90
CA VAL A 76 5.07 -14.77 -6.72
C VAL A 76 6.59 -14.68 -6.56
N ASP A 77 7.34 -14.76 -7.66
CA ASP A 77 8.76 -14.47 -7.68
C ASP A 77 9.00 -12.96 -7.57
N ILE A 78 9.63 -12.55 -6.46
CA ILE A 78 9.97 -11.17 -6.14
C ILE A 78 11.36 -10.75 -6.65
N ASN A 79 12.08 -11.66 -7.31
CA ASN A 79 13.44 -11.46 -7.83
C ASN A 79 13.47 -11.29 -9.35
N LEU A 80 12.31 -11.09 -9.99
CA LEU A 80 12.23 -10.86 -11.43
C LEU A 80 13.04 -9.63 -11.86
N SER A 81 13.51 -9.67 -13.10
CA SER A 81 14.22 -8.53 -13.68
C SER A 81 13.29 -7.30 -13.81
N PRO A 82 13.86 -6.08 -13.88
CA PRO A 82 13.09 -4.87 -14.09
C PRO A 82 12.20 -4.92 -15.34
N GLU A 83 12.71 -5.52 -16.43
CA GLU A 83 12.00 -5.64 -17.70
C GLU A 83 10.78 -6.56 -17.57
N LYS A 84 10.94 -7.71 -16.91
CA LYS A 84 9.83 -8.64 -16.63
C LYS A 84 8.80 -8.02 -15.69
N THR A 85 9.26 -7.30 -14.67
CA THR A 85 8.39 -6.59 -13.72
C THR A 85 7.58 -5.49 -14.41
N SER A 86 8.20 -4.77 -15.35
CA SER A 86 7.52 -3.77 -16.20
C SER A 86 6.44 -4.42 -17.06
N LEU A 87 6.73 -5.56 -17.71
CA LEU A 87 5.74 -6.30 -18.51
C LEU A 87 4.53 -6.69 -17.65
N ILE A 88 4.79 -7.29 -16.47
CA ILE A 88 3.72 -7.69 -15.52
C ILE A 88 2.87 -6.48 -15.11
N LEU A 89 3.49 -5.35 -14.77
CA LEU A 89 2.74 -4.16 -14.37
C LEU A 89 1.83 -3.66 -15.50
N ASN A 90 2.33 -3.63 -16.73
CA ASN A 90 1.58 -3.16 -17.89
C ASN A 90 0.46 -4.13 -18.31
N GLU A 91 0.64 -5.43 -18.11
CA GLU A 91 -0.34 -6.45 -18.51
C GLU A 91 -1.41 -6.69 -17.43
N VAL A 92 -0.98 -6.91 -16.18
CA VAL A 92 -1.87 -7.27 -15.06
C VAL A 92 -2.51 -6.04 -14.44
N GLY A 93 -1.83 -4.88 -14.50
CA GLY A 93 -2.20 -3.67 -13.75
C GLY A 93 -1.78 -3.74 -12.27
N LEU A 94 -1.00 -4.74 -11.87
CA LEU A 94 -0.46 -4.89 -10.52
C LEU A 94 0.91 -5.56 -10.60
N ALA A 95 1.92 -4.95 -9.98
CA ALA A 95 3.22 -5.58 -9.78
C ALA A 95 3.75 -5.27 -8.38
N PHE A 96 4.50 -6.22 -7.81
CA PHE A 96 5.23 -6.02 -6.58
C PHE A 96 6.66 -5.57 -6.87
N LEU A 97 7.06 -4.43 -6.30
CA LEU A 97 8.38 -3.85 -6.46
C LEU A 97 9.16 -4.06 -5.16
N PHE A 98 10.06 -5.06 -5.16
CA PHE A 98 10.79 -5.40 -3.94
C PHE A 98 11.92 -4.40 -3.67
N ALA A 99 11.81 -3.64 -2.58
CA ALA A 99 12.65 -2.48 -2.28
C ALA A 99 14.17 -2.75 -2.33
N PRO A 100 14.71 -3.89 -1.82
CA PRO A 100 16.14 -4.17 -1.94
C PRO A 100 16.64 -4.33 -3.39
N HIS A 101 15.80 -4.80 -4.31
CA HIS A 101 16.13 -4.88 -5.74
C HIS A 101 16.00 -3.52 -6.43
N MET A 102 14.99 -2.74 -6.05
CA MET A 102 14.76 -1.41 -6.65
C MET A 102 15.81 -0.39 -6.17
N HIS A 103 16.34 -0.56 -4.96
CA HIS A 103 17.27 0.38 -4.35
C HIS A 103 18.58 -0.27 -3.88
N PRO A 104 19.38 -0.88 -4.77
CA PRO A 104 20.57 -1.65 -4.39
C PRO A 104 21.63 -0.80 -3.68
N LYS A 105 21.65 0.52 -3.93
CA LYS A 105 22.55 1.48 -3.28
C LYS A 105 22.19 1.77 -1.82
N MET A 106 20.98 1.42 -1.37
CA MET A 106 20.61 1.57 0.04
C MET A 106 21.46 0.69 0.95
N LYS A 107 22.11 -0.36 0.44
CA LYS A 107 23.05 -1.20 1.20
C LYS A 107 24.13 -0.39 1.94
N TYR A 108 24.56 0.75 1.39
CA TYR A 108 25.57 1.62 2.01
C TYR A 108 25.08 2.32 3.28
N VAL A 109 23.78 2.61 3.38
CA VAL A 109 23.18 3.22 4.59
C VAL A 109 22.62 2.17 5.55
N MET A 110 22.31 0.96 5.08
CA MET A 110 21.70 -0.09 5.91
C MET A 110 22.57 -0.51 7.09
N LYS A 111 23.91 -0.54 6.94
CA LYS A 111 24.82 -0.86 8.06
C LYS A 111 24.67 0.15 9.19
N VAL A 112 24.77 1.44 8.87
CA VAL A 112 24.64 2.54 9.84
C VAL A 112 23.25 2.52 10.50
N ARG A 113 22.19 2.28 9.73
CA ARG A 113 20.82 2.17 10.29
C ARG A 113 20.70 1.04 11.31
N LYS A 114 21.30 -0.11 11.04
CA LYS A 114 21.28 -1.27 11.95
C LYS A 114 22.07 -0.98 13.22
N GLU A 115 23.24 -0.36 13.11
CA GLU A 115 24.07 0.04 14.25
C GLU A 115 23.39 1.09 15.13
N LEU A 116 22.68 2.06 14.53
CA LEU A 116 21.94 3.08 15.27
C LEU A 116 20.75 2.51 16.05
N GLY A 117 20.06 1.49 15.51
CA GLY A 117 18.96 0.80 16.20
C GLY A 117 17.75 1.67 16.56
N THR A 118 17.70 2.93 16.11
CA THR A 118 16.66 3.92 16.44
C THR A 118 15.94 4.42 15.19
N PRO A 119 14.64 4.75 15.25
CA PRO A 119 13.93 5.35 14.13
C PRO A 119 14.58 6.67 13.68
N THR A 120 14.68 6.85 12.36
CA THR A 120 15.18 8.09 11.74
C THR A 120 14.23 8.53 10.62
N ILE A 121 14.53 9.64 9.95
CA ILE A 121 13.82 10.05 8.74
C ILE A 121 13.76 8.93 7.68
N LEU A 122 14.76 8.03 7.65
CA LEU A 122 14.80 6.91 6.72
C LEU A 122 13.69 5.85 6.96
N ASN A 123 12.98 5.93 8.09
CA ASN A 123 11.78 5.11 8.36
C ASN A 123 10.52 5.67 7.68
N LEU A 124 10.51 6.97 7.35
CA LEU A 124 9.35 7.63 6.74
C LEU A 124 9.44 7.69 5.20
N ILE A 125 10.65 7.56 4.64
CA ILE A 125 10.87 7.75 3.20
C ILE A 125 10.50 6.55 2.33
N GLY A 126 10.36 5.34 2.87
CA GLY A 126 10.20 4.12 2.05
C GLY A 126 9.04 4.21 1.05
N PRO A 127 7.85 4.63 1.50
CA PRO A 127 6.72 4.91 0.61
C PRO A 127 6.96 6.01 -0.43
N LEU A 128 7.86 6.95 -0.16
CA LEU A 128 8.14 8.09 -1.03
C LEU A 128 9.07 7.75 -2.19
N THR A 129 9.72 6.58 -2.18
CA THR A 129 10.80 6.24 -3.11
C THR A 129 10.43 5.26 -4.21
N ASN A 130 9.14 5.07 -4.50
CA ASN A 130 8.69 4.16 -5.55
C ASN A 130 9.44 4.45 -6.89
N PRO A 131 9.99 3.42 -7.57
CA PRO A 131 10.76 3.59 -8.81
C PRO A 131 9.88 3.81 -10.05
N VAL A 132 8.55 3.78 -9.91
CA VAL A 132 7.60 4.18 -10.95
C VAL A 132 7.16 5.62 -10.69
N ALA A 133 6.96 6.40 -11.75
CA ALA A 133 6.36 7.73 -11.65
C ALA A 133 4.88 7.58 -11.26
N LEU A 134 4.56 7.92 -10.02
CA LEU A 134 3.19 7.83 -9.49
C LEU A 134 2.47 9.17 -9.64
N THR A 135 1.25 9.14 -10.19
CA THR A 135 0.36 10.32 -10.21
C THR A 135 -0.43 10.42 -8.91
N SER A 136 -0.72 9.28 -8.29
CA SER A 136 -1.49 9.20 -7.06
C SER A 136 -0.92 8.23 -6.03
N GLN A 137 -1.25 8.44 -4.75
CA GLN A 137 -0.71 7.58 -3.70
C GLN A 137 -1.59 7.58 -2.44
N LEU A 138 -1.94 6.39 -1.95
CA LEU A 138 -2.43 6.20 -0.58
C LEU A 138 -1.23 5.84 0.30
N MET A 139 -0.90 6.69 1.26
CA MET A 139 0.27 6.50 2.11
C MET A 139 -0.11 6.43 3.59
N GLY A 140 0.21 5.31 4.22
CA GLY A 140 0.12 5.15 5.66
C GLY A 140 1.28 5.80 6.42
N THR A 141 1.03 6.40 7.58
CA THR A 141 2.09 6.76 8.52
C THR A 141 1.70 6.60 9.98
N TYR A 142 2.65 6.16 10.82
CA TYR A 142 2.48 6.16 12.29
C TYR A 142 2.66 7.56 12.90
N ARG A 143 3.12 8.56 12.13
CA ARG A 143 3.38 9.94 12.58
C ARG A 143 2.23 10.87 12.23
N ARG A 144 1.19 10.89 13.06
CA ARG A 144 0.03 11.79 12.92
C ARG A 144 0.43 13.26 12.78
N ASP A 145 1.45 13.68 13.51
CA ASP A 145 1.99 15.04 13.50
C ASP A 145 2.65 15.43 12.17
N LEU A 146 2.91 14.47 11.27
CA LEU A 146 3.54 14.68 9.97
C LEU A 146 2.59 14.46 8.78
N LEU A 147 1.28 14.31 8.99
CA LEU A 147 0.33 14.06 7.90
C LEU A 147 0.42 15.13 6.80
N GLU A 148 0.27 16.40 7.18
CA GLU A 148 0.29 17.53 6.24
C GLU A 148 1.67 17.68 5.56
N GLU A 149 2.76 17.56 6.32
CA GLU A 149 4.14 17.66 5.80
C GLU A 149 4.49 16.53 4.83
N THR A 150 3.94 15.33 5.07
CA THR A 150 4.09 14.19 4.16
C THR A 150 3.29 14.43 2.87
N ALA A 151 2.08 14.98 2.95
CA ALA A 151 1.30 15.36 1.78
C ALA A 151 2.00 16.45 0.95
N LYS A 152 2.62 17.45 1.60
CA LYS A 152 3.48 18.45 0.93
C LYS A 152 4.62 17.79 0.17
N THR A 153 5.30 16.85 0.82
CA THR A 153 6.38 16.09 0.20
C THR A 153 5.89 15.29 -1.02
N LEU A 154 4.70 14.67 -0.96
CA LEU A 154 4.13 13.96 -2.11
C LEU A 154 3.83 14.90 -3.29
N SER A 155 3.34 16.11 -3.01
CA SER A 155 3.13 17.16 -4.03
C SER A 155 4.45 17.58 -4.67
N GLU A 156 5.49 17.83 -3.87
CA GLU A 156 6.84 18.17 -4.37
C GLU A 156 7.47 17.05 -5.22
N LEU A 157 7.11 15.79 -4.95
CA LEU A 157 7.53 14.62 -5.71
C LEU A 157 6.60 14.30 -6.91
N GLY A 158 5.70 15.22 -7.27
CA GLY A 158 4.91 15.17 -8.50
C GLY A 158 3.58 14.41 -8.43
N ARG A 159 3.09 14.02 -7.24
CA ARG A 159 1.75 13.45 -7.11
C ARG A 159 0.72 14.56 -7.29
N SER A 160 -0.25 14.36 -8.16
CA SER A 160 -1.38 15.29 -8.34
C SER A 160 -2.48 15.06 -7.31
N ARG A 161 -2.60 13.82 -6.81
CA ARG A 161 -3.59 13.45 -5.78
C ARG A 161 -3.00 12.46 -4.78
N ALA A 162 -3.15 12.68 -3.49
CA ALA A 162 -2.70 11.71 -2.49
C ALA A 162 -3.50 11.78 -1.20
N VAL A 163 -3.61 10.65 -0.52
CA VAL A 163 -4.14 10.57 0.84
C VAL A 163 -3.05 10.04 1.75
N VAL A 164 -2.65 10.84 2.75
CA VAL A 164 -1.75 10.38 3.81
C VAL A 164 -2.59 10.10 5.05
N VAL A 165 -2.53 8.89 5.60
CA VAL A 165 -3.47 8.41 6.62
C VAL A 165 -2.76 7.97 7.91
N ASN A 166 -3.41 8.24 9.05
CA ASN A 166 -3.08 7.71 10.38
C ASN A 166 -4.36 7.26 11.07
N GLY A 167 -4.54 5.96 11.22
CA GLY A 167 -5.69 5.34 11.87
C GLY A 167 -5.65 5.42 13.40
N ALA A 168 -6.77 5.08 14.02
CA ALA A 168 -6.91 4.95 15.46
C ALA A 168 -5.82 4.03 16.05
N GLY A 169 -5.25 4.45 17.19
CA GLY A 169 -4.14 3.74 17.84
C GLY A 169 -2.77 3.91 17.15
N GLY A 170 -2.65 4.81 16.18
CA GLY A 170 -1.39 5.09 15.48
C GLY A 170 -1.09 4.13 14.33
N LEU A 171 -2.10 3.37 13.89
CA LEU A 171 -2.03 2.48 12.73
C LEU A 171 -1.67 3.29 11.48
N ASP A 172 -0.76 2.78 10.65
CA ASP A 172 -0.43 3.38 9.36
C ASP A 172 -1.38 2.91 8.25
N GLU A 173 -2.64 2.70 8.58
CA GLU A 173 -3.75 2.33 7.70
C GLU A 173 -5.02 2.98 8.28
N ALA A 174 -6.11 3.05 7.52
CA ALA A 174 -7.41 3.38 8.10
C ALA A 174 -7.91 2.25 9.00
N SER A 175 -8.53 2.62 10.12
CA SER A 175 -8.82 1.69 11.22
C SER A 175 -10.30 1.62 11.54
N LEU A 176 -10.78 0.41 11.83
CA LEU A 176 -12.12 0.19 12.40
C LEU A 176 -12.18 0.47 13.91
N ALA A 177 -11.06 0.76 14.57
CA ALA A 177 -11.03 1.02 16.01
C ALA A 177 -11.50 2.44 16.39
N GLY A 178 -11.66 3.32 15.42
CA GLY A 178 -12.17 4.68 15.62
C GLY A 178 -11.59 5.66 14.61
N THR A 179 -11.42 6.91 15.04
CA THR A 179 -11.04 8.03 14.18
C THR A 179 -9.79 7.75 13.37
N THR A 180 -9.92 7.91 12.05
CA THR A 180 -8.80 7.96 11.12
C THR A 180 -8.60 9.41 10.70
N HIS A 181 -7.38 9.92 10.88
CA HIS A 181 -6.99 11.26 10.42
C HIS A 181 -6.27 11.14 9.09
N PHE A 182 -6.55 12.04 8.16
CA PHE A 182 -5.79 12.07 6.91
C PHE A 182 -5.60 13.48 6.34
N ALA A 183 -4.51 13.62 5.59
CA ALA A 183 -4.25 14.76 4.72
C ALA A 183 -4.63 14.37 3.28
N LEU A 184 -5.48 15.16 2.64
CA LEU A 184 -5.80 15.03 1.22
C LEU A 184 -5.01 16.09 0.44
N LEU A 185 -4.18 15.62 -0.48
CA LEU A 185 -3.60 16.41 -1.55
C LEU A 185 -4.50 16.27 -2.78
N GLU A 186 -5.01 17.39 -3.28
CA GLU A 186 -5.79 17.48 -4.53
C GLU A 186 -5.65 18.91 -5.07
N ASP A 187 -5.47 19.07 -6.38
CA ASP A 187 -5.35 20.39 -7.03
C ASP A 187 -4.27 21.30 -6.42
N ASN A 188 -3.15 20.72 -6.00
CA ASN A 188 -2.05 21.38 -5.27
C ASN A 188 -2.46 22.01 -3.93
N GLN A 189 -3.63 21.66 -3.40
CA GLN A 189 -4.10 22.05 -2.09
C GLN A 189 -4.04 20.86 -1.14
N ILE A 190 -3.75 21.15 0.12
CA ILE A 190 -3.72 20.15 1.18
C ILE A 190 -4.77 20.51 2.21
N THR A 191 -5.66 19.56 2.49
CA THR A 191 -6.73 19.71 3.46
C THR A 191 -6.69 18.56 4.46
N MET A 192 -7.03 18.85 5.72
CA MET A 192 -7.01 17.89 6.82
C MET A 192 -8.43 17.43 7.13
N HIS A 193 -8.61 16.12 7.26
CA HIS A 193 -9.91 15.50 7.45
C HIS A 193 -9.85 14.39 8.51
N THR A 194 -11.03 14.00 8.96
CA THR A 194 -11.24 12.82 9.82
C THR A 194 -12.41 12.02 9.30
N ILE A 195 -12.34 10.70 9.48
CA ILE A 195 -13.45 9.78 9.25
C ILE A 195 -13.55 8.79 10.41
N GLU A 196 -14.77 8.36 10.69
CA GLU A 196 -15.11 7.25 11.57
C GLU A 196 -15.63 6.05 10.76
N PRO A 197 -15.35 4.81 11.17
CA PRO A 197 -15.82 3.62 10.45
C PRO A 197 -17.35 3.53 10.37
N GLU A 198 -18.06 4.07 11.36
CA GLU A 198 -19.53 4.07 11.43
C GLU A 198 -20.18 4.92 10.32
N GLU A 199 -19.47 5.93 9.79
CA GLU A 199 -19.95 6.76 8.66
C GLU A 199 -20.20 5.94 7.39
N PHE A 200 -19.52 4.80 7.27
CA PHE A 200 -19.62 3.89 6.12
C PHE A 200 -20.36 2.58 6.45
N GLY A 201 -20.99 2.53 7.63
CA GLY A 201 -21.74 1.37 8.11
C GLY A 201 -20.89 0.22 8.64
N PHE A 202 -19.61 0.45 8.96
CA PHE A 202 -18.79 -0.55 9.63
C PHE A 202 -18.94 -0.45 11.15
N ALA A 203 -18.95 -1.60 11.83
CA ALA A 203 -18.92 -1.64 13.27
C ALA A 203 -17.53 -1.26 13.80
N ARG A 204 -17.49 -0.53 14.91
CA ARG A 204 -16.22 -0.27 15.62
C ARG A 204 -15.67 -1.56 16.20
N LEU A 205 -14.40 -1.86 15.91
CA LEU A 205 -13.75 -3.09 16.34
C LEU A 205 -12.36 -2.78 16.95
N PRO A 206 -11.96 -3.47 18.03
CA PRO A 206 -10.63 -3.28 18.60
C PRO A 206 -9.53 -3.67 17.60
N LEU A 207 -8.33 -3.10 17.72
CA LEU A 207 -7.19 -3.41 16.84
C LEU A 207 -6.81 -4.90 16.89
N GLU A 208 -7.09 -5.57 18.00
CA GLU A 208 -6.90 -7.02 18.17
C GLU A 208 -7.73 -7.85 17.18
N ALA A 209 -8.86 -7.34 16.68
CA ALA A 209 -9.73 -8.03 15.74
C ALA A 209 -9.08 -8.22 14.35
N ILE A 210 -8.04 -7.44 14.04
CA ILE A 210 -7.29 -7.50 12.77
C ILE A 210 -5.84 -7.96 12.97
N ARG A 211 -5.55 -8.58 14.11
CA ARG A 211 -4.21 -9.08 14.46
C ARG A 211 -3.73 -10.11 13.43
N GLY A 212 -2.55 -9.87 12.89
CA GLY A 212 -1.88 -10.77 11.96
C GLY A 212 -1.10 -11.90 12.65
N GLY A 213 -0.68 -12.85 11.84
CA GLY A 213 0.18 -13.97 12.19
C GLY A 213 1.49 -13.99 11.40
N ASN A 214 2.06 -15.18 11.25
CA ASN A 214 3.19 -15.40 10.35
C ASN A 214 2.77 -15.26 8.87
N ALA A 215 3.73 -15.35 7.95
CA ALA A 215 3.48 -15.16 6.52
C ALA A 215 2.41 -16.11 5.96
N LYS A 216 2.39 -17.39 6.39
CA LYS A 216 1.38 -18.37 5.97
C LYS A 216 -0.02 -18.00 6.47
N GLN A 217 -0.16 -17.67 7.74
CA GLN A 217 -1.44 -17.26 8.34
C GLN A 217 -1.99 -15.98 7.71
N ASN A 218 -1.13 -15.00 7.46
CA ASN A 218 -1.51 -13.76 6.79
C ASN A 218 -1.88 -14.00 5.31
N THR A 219 -1.25 -14.96 4.66
CA THR A 219 -1.63 -15.37 3.29
C THR A 219 -3.00 -16.05 3.28
N GLU A 220 -3.29 -16.94 4.23
CA GLU A 220 -4.62 -17.54 4.40
C GLU A 220 -5.70 -16.48 4.67
N THR A 221 -5.39 -15.47 5.49
CA THR A 221 -6.27 -14.32 5.77
C THR A 221 -6.49 -13.45 4.52
N LEU A 222 -5.44 -13.17 3.76
CA LEU A 222 -5.55 -12.44 2.50
C LEU A 222 -6.46 -13.22 1.53
N LEU A 223 -6.24 -14.52 1.37
CA LEU A 223 -7.05 -15.37 0.50
C LEU A 223 -8.51 -15.44 0.94
N SER A 224 -8.80 -15.46 2.25
CA SER A 224 -10.19 -15.43 2.75
C SER A 224 -10.89 -14.12 2.40
N VAL A 225 -10.19 -12.98 2.53
CA VAL A 225 -10.69 -11.67 2.11
C VAL A 225 -10.96 -11.63 0.61
N LEU A 226 -10.00 -12.04 -0.24
CA LEU A 226 -10.20 -12.03 -1.70
C LEU A 226 -11.34 -12.96 -2.15
N LYS A 227 -11.65 -14.00 -1.37
CA LYS A 227 -12.78 -14.92 -1.59
C LYS A 227 -14.07 -14.46 -0.89
N ASN A 228 -14.15 -13.20 -0.49
CA ASN A 228 -15.34 -12.59 0.11
C ASN A 228 -15.84 -13.27 1.40
N GLN A 229 -14.92 -13.79 2.23
CA GLN A 229 -15.30 -14.35 3.53
C GLN A 229 -15.51 -13.23 4.55
N ALA A 230 -16.75 -13.12 5.06
CA ALA A 230 -17.12 -12.12 6.05
C ALA A 230 -16.21 -12.19 7.29
N SER A 231 -15.54 -11.09 7.60
CA SER A 231 -14.59 -10.99 8.71
C SER A 231 -14.21 -9.52 8.97
N PRO A 232 -13.69 -9.19 10.16
CA PRO A 232 -13.07 -7.88 10.43
C PRO A 232 -11.95 -7.52 9.44
N TYR A 233 -11.23 -8.53 8.94
CA TYR A 233 -10.19 -8.37 7.92
C TYR A 233 -10.78 -7.85 6.60
N LEU A 234 -11.91 -8.40 6.16
CA LEU A 234 -12.61 -7.96 4.95
C LEU A 234 -13.04 -6.49 5.10
N ASP A 235 -13.76 -6.15 6.17
CA ASP A 235 -14.24 -4.79 6.41
C ASP A 235 -13.10 -3.76 6.44
N THR A 236 -11.99 -4.11 7.09
CA THR A 236 -10.79 -3.25 7.15
C THR A 236 -10.16 -3.06 5.76
N VAL A 237 -10.12 -4.10 4.94
CA VAL A 237 -9.62 -4.01 3.56
C VAL A 237 -10.56 -3.19 2.69
N LEU A 238 -11.87 -3.33 2.85
CA LEU A 238 -12.86 -2.54 2.10
C LEU A 238 -12.74 -1.05 2.40
N LEU A 239 -12.54 -0.68 3.67
CA LEU A 239 -12.29 0.72 4.06
C LEU A 239 -11.01 1.27 3.41
N ASN A 240 -9.90 0.53 3.48
CA ASN A 240 -8.62 0.97 2.93
C ASN A 240 -8.60 0.97 1.39
N ALA A 241 -9.26 -0.01 0.75
CA ALA A 241 -9.44 -0.03 -0.71
C ALA A 241 -10.34 1.12 -1.17
N GLY A 242 -11.41 1.44 -0.43
CA GLY A 242 -12.25 2.60 -0.72
C GLY A 242 -11.51 3.92 -0.65
N LEU A 243 -10.67 4.10 0.38
CA LEU A 243 -9.71 5.22 0.44
C LEU A 243 -8.72 5.21 -0.71
N GLY A 244 -8.24 4.03 -1.14
CA GLY A 244 -7.33 3.91 -2.27
C GLY A 244 -7.98 4.32 -3.60
N PHE A 245 -9.22 3.90 -3.87
CA PHE A 245 -9.97 4.34 -5.05
C PHE A 245 -10.21 5.86 -5.04
N PHE A 246 -10.59 6.40 -3.88
CA PHE A 246 -10.75 7.85 -3.68
C PHE A 246 -9.42 8.59 -3.86
N SER A 247 -8.32 8.08 -3.30
CA SER A 247 -6.99 8.67 -3.44
C SER A 247 -6.47 8.63 -4.87
N ASN A 248 -6.89 7.66 -5.67
CA ASN A 248 -6.56 7.56 -7.10
C ASN A 248 -7.40 8.51 -7.97
N GLY A 249 -8.51 9.03 -7.45
CA GLY A 249 -9.49 9.81 -8.21
C GLY A 249 -10.39 8.93 -9.09
N LYS A 250 -10.44 7.61 -8.84
CA LYS A 250 -11.31 6.66 -9.56
C LYS A 250 -12.79 6.90 -9.24
N VAL A 251 -13.07 7.42 -8.04
CA VAL A 251 -14.39 7.72 -7.49
C VAL A 251 -14.34 9.10 -6.81
N GLY A 252 -15.49 9.75 -6.67
CA GLY A 252 -15.58 11.09 -6.08
C GLY A 252 -15.62 11.07 -4.55
N THR A 253 -16.04 9.96 -3.94
CA THR A 253 -16.16 9.84 -2.48
C THR A 253 -15.60 8.53 -1.93
N ILE A 254 -15.24 8.52 -0.65
CA ILE A 254 -14.78 7.30 0.05
C ILE A 254 -15.88 6.23 0.06
N GLN A 255 -17.15 6.64 0.24
CA GLN A 255 -18.29 5.73 0.23
C GLN A 255 -18.47 5.02 -1.12
N GLU A 256 -18.35 5.74 -2.23
CA GLU A 256 -18.36 5.14 -3.58
C GLU A 256 -17.20 4.15 -3.74
N GLY A 257 -16.02 4.49 -3.22
CA GLY A 257 -14.85 3.60 -3.23
C GLY A 257 -15.10 2.31 -2.46
N ILE A 258 -15.75 2.38 -1.29
CA ILE A 258 -16.09 1.21 -0.48
C ILE A 258 -17.12 0.33 -1.21
N VAL A 259 -18.11 0.93 -1.89
CA VAL A 259 -19.07 0.19 -2.72
C VAL A 259 -18.35 -0.55 -3.85
N LEU A 260 -17.47 0.12 -4.59
CA LEU A 260 -16.68 -0.51 -5.65
C LEU A 260 -15.76 -1.63 -5.09
N ALA A 261 -15.15 -1.41 -3.93
CA ALA A 261 -14.33 -2.43 -3.26
C ALA A 261 -15.15 -3.68 -2.93
N LYS A 262 -16.38 -3.50 -2.41
CA LYS A 262 -17.32 -4.60 -2.12
C LYS A 262 -17.66 -5.37 -3.38
N GLU A 263 -17.95 -4.69 -4.49
CA GLU A 263 -18.23 -5.31 -5.78
C GLU A 263 -17.05 -6.11 -6.33
N CYS A 264 -15.83 -5.57 -6.24
CA CYS A 264 -14.61 -6.24 -6.70
C CYS A 264 -14.34 -7.54 -5.96
N VAL A 265 -14.61 -7.57 -4.65
CA VAL A 265 -14.42 -8.78 -3.84
C VAL A 265 -15.59 -9.75 -4.03
N ALA A 266 -16.84 -9.27 -4.00
CA ALA A 266 -18.03 -10.11 -4.11
C ALA A 266 -18.17 -10.80 -5.47
N SER A 267 -17.73 -10.15 -6.55
CA SER A 267 -17.69 -10.74 -7.89
C SER A 267 -16.56 -11.76 -8.09
N GLY A 268 -15.62 -11.86 -7.16
CA GLY A 268 -14.41 -12.68 -7.29
C GLY A 268 -13.30 -12.04 -8.13
N ALA A 269 -13.49 -10.83 -8.67
CA ALA A 269 -12.51 -10.14 -9.50
C ALA A 269 -11.18 -9.90 -8.77
N ALA A 270 -11.22 -9.61 -7.47
CA ALA A 270 -10.02 -9.45 -6.64
C ALA A 270 -9.21 -10.75 -6.52
N PHE A 271 -9.87 -11.90 -6.39
CA PHE A 271 -9.21 -13.20 -6.38
C PHE A 271 -8.67 -13.57 -7.77
N TYR A 272 -9.45 -13.32 -8.83
CA TYR A 272 -8.98 -13.53 -10.21
C TYR A 272 -7.75 -12.69 -10.55
N LYS A 273 -7.64 -11.46 -10.01
CA LYS A 273 -6.47 -10.60 -10.21
C LYS A 273 -5.19 -11.23 -9.64
N LEU A 274 -5.28 -11.93 -8.50
CA LEU A 274 -4.18 -12.71 -7.95
C LEU A 274 -3.81 -13.87 -8.88
N GLU A 275 -4.79 -14.63 -9.37
CA GLU A 275 -4.55 -15.74 -10.30
C GLU A 275 -3.88 -15.25 -11.58
N GLN A 276 -4.35 -14.12 -12.12
CA GLN A 276 -3.76 -13.47 -13.30
C GLN A 276 -2.30 -13.08 -13.05
N LEU A 277 -2.00 -12.46 -11.90
CA LEU A 277 -0.62 -12.09 -11.55
C LEU A 277 0.31 -13.31 -11.54
N ILE A 278 -0.12 -14.41 -10.91
CA ILE A 278 0.67 -15.64 -10.83
C ILE A 278 0.83 -16.28 -12.22
N GLN A 279 -0.23 -16.25 -13.04
CA GLN A 279 -0.20 -16.82 -14.38
C GLN A 279 0.78 -16.08 -15.29
N VAL A 280 0.67 -14.76 -15.38
CA VAL A 280 1.58 -13.93 -16.20
C VAL A 280 3.03 -14.05 -15.72
N GLN A 281 3.25 -14.13 -14.39
CA GLN A 281 4.60 -14.38 -13.87
C GLN A 281 5.24 -15.67 -14.41
N LYS A 282 4.46 -16.77 -14.53
CA LYS A 282 4.96 -18.04 -15.07
C LYS A 282 5.28 -17.96 -16.55
N GLU A 283 4.56 -17.12 -17.30
CA GLU A 283 4.75 -16.95 -18.74
C GLU A 283 6.00 -16.12 -19.06
N VAL A 284 6.37 -15.20 -18.16
CA VAL A 284 7.57 -14.37 -18.32
C VAL A 284 8.80 -14.87 -17.59
N ALA A 285 8.67 -15.86 -16.69
CA ALA A 285 9.78 -16.47 -15.95
C ALA A 285 10.71 -17.25 -16.88
#